data_AF-A0AAD8JE63-F1
#
_entry.id   AF-A0AAD8JE63-F1
#
_cell.length_a   1.000
_cell.length_b   1.000
_cell.length_c   1.000
_cell.angle_alpha   90.00
_cell.angle_beta   90.00
_cell.angle_gamma   90.00
#
_symmetry.space_group_name_H-M   'P 1'
#
loop_
_entity.id
_entity.type
_entity.pdbx_description
1 polymer ?
#
loop_
_entity_poly.entity_id
_entity_poly.type
_entity_poly.pdbx_seq_one_letter_code
_entity_poly.pdbx_strand_id
1 'polypeptide(L)'
;MSAPKTTAGIKVPPFTRDDFGLWKMKMLLFIKASNPLYIGILENGSFVPMKPVSESTAPDGSRIPSGTQPKDISEFTDSDKELIRLDTGLMLILADSADKEMSYQLMNCTSGKHMWDTINLIMEGTEDVQENILDILTSQYEAFRSLPGESITQVFEKYTKLLNELAMKGKTYPLRESNRKFMMTLPPSCRTQVIIH
;
A
#
# COMPACT_ATOMS: atom_id res chain seq x y z
N MET A 1 2.68 8.43 34.83
CA MET A 1 2.85 8.21 33.39
C MET A 1 1.49 7.80 32.83
N SER A 2 0.89 8.62 31.97
CA SER A 2 -0.46 8.39 31.45
C SER A 2 -0.41 7.27 30.41
N ALA A 3 -1.25 6.24 30.57
CA ALA A 3 -1.42 5.20 29.56
C ALA A 3 -1.93 5.83 28.25
N PRO A 4 -1.50 5.36 27.07
CA PRO A 4 -2.09 5.80 25.82
C PRO A 4 -3.58 5.42 25.87
N LYS A 5 -4.45 6.41 25.71
CA LYS A 5 -5.88 6.16 25.51
C LYS A 5 -6.00 5.27 24.28
N THR A 6 -6.35 4.02 24.49
CA THR A 6 -6.69 3.05 23.45
C THR A 6 -7.69 3.72 22.52
N THR A 7 -7.49 3.57 21.21
CA THR A 7 -8.36 4.03 20.11
C THR A 7 -9.71 3.31 20.15
N ALA A 8 -10.43 3.42 21.27
CA ALA A 8 -11.70 2.78 21.54
C ALA A 8 -12.80 3.55 20.79
N GLY A 9 -13.05 3.15 19.53
CA GLY A 9 -14.19 3.64 18.76
C GLY A 9 -14.04 3.58 17.25
N ILE A 10 -12.81 3.47 16.72
CA ILE A 10 -12.61 3.35 15.27
C ILE A 10 -12.71 1.87 14.91
N LYS A 11 -13.70 1.52 14.07
CA LYS A 11 -13.87 0.15 13.56
C LYS A 11 -12.88 -0.11 12.44
N VAL A 12 -12.47 -1.38 12.30
CA VAL A 12 -11.68 -1.86 11.17
C VAL A 12 -12.43 -1.50 9.86
N PRO A 13 -11.78 -0.81 8.90
CA PRO A 13 -12.41 -0.49 7.63
C PRO A 13 -12.79 -1.78 6.88
N PRO A 14 -14.06 -1.98 6.49
CA PRO A 14 -14.48 -3.19 5.80
C PRO A 14 -13.88 -3.23 4.39
N PHE A 15 -13.43 -4.40 3.96
CA PHE A 15 -12.85 -4.60 2.64
C PHE A 15 -13.88 -4.34 1.53
N THR A 16 -13.49 -3.51 0.56
CA THR A 16 -14.32 -3.17 -0.61
C THR A 16 -13.50 -3.32 -1.87
N ARG A 17 -13.92 -4.22 -2.77
CA ARG A 17 -13.24 -4.45 -4.05
C ARG A 17 -13.41 -3.29 -5.03
N ASP A 18 -14.63 -2.77 -5.13
CA ASP A 18 -14.98 -1.69 -6.07
C ASP A 18 -14.22 -0.39 -5.81
N ASP A 19 -13.82 -0.16 -4.56
CA ASP A 19 -13.03 1.00 -4.14
C ASP A 19 -11.84 0.58 -3.29
N PHE A 20 -11.04 -0.34 -3.84
CA PHE A 20 -9.86 -0.86 -3.18
C PHE A 20 -8.87 0.25 -2.79
N GLY A 21 -8.72 1.28 -3.63
CA GLY A 21 -7.85 2.42 -3.34
C GLY A 21 -8.27 3.17 -2.07
N LEU A 22 -9.57 3.46 -1.91
CA LEU A 22 -10.08 4.10 -0.69
C LEU A 22 -9.96 3.17 0.53
N TRP A 23 -10.23 1.87 0.37
CA TRP A 23 -10.04 0.90 1.44
C TRP A 23 -8.58 0.85 1.89
N LYS A 24 -7.63 0.71 0.96
CA LYS A 24 -6.19 0.65 1.22
C LYS A 24 -5.71 1.89 1.96
N MET A 25 -6.14 3.07 1.53
CA MET A 25 -5.85 4.33 2.22
C MET A 25 -6.40 4.34 3.67
N LYS A 26 -7.67 3.99 3.86
CA LYS A 26 -8.31 3.95 5.20
C LYS A 26 -7.65 2.90 6.10
N MET A 27 -7.32 1.73 5.55
CA MET A 27 -6.68 0.63 6.27
C MET A 27 -5.28 1.02 6.72
N LEU A 28 -4.47 1.64 5.86
CA LEU A 28 -3.15 2.15 6.23
C LEU A 28 -3.24 3.18 7.35
N LEU A 29 -4.20 4.11 7.29
CA LEU A 29 -4.42 5.09 8.37
C LEU A 29 -4.83 4.40 9.68
N PHE A 30 -5.70 3.39 9.62
CA PHE A 30 -6.13 2.61 10.77
C PHE A 30 -4.96 1.85 11.42
N ILE A 31 -4.13 1.18 10.61
CA ILE A 31 -2.94 0.45 11.06
C ILE A 31 -1.96 1.42 11.76
N LYS A 32 -1.65 2.57 11.13
CA LYS A 32 -0.79 3.62 11.71
C LYS A 32 -1.31 4.14 13.05
N ALA A 33 -2.62 4.39 13.12
CA ALA A 33 -3.26 4.90 14.33
C ALA A 33 -3.37 3.83 15.44
N SER A 34 -3.41 2.55 15.08
CA SER A 34 -3.52 1.43 16.04
C SER A 34 -2.19 1.14 16.72
N ASN A 35 -1.11 1.01 15.94
CA ASN A 35 0.24 0.91 16.46
C ASN A 35 1.26 1.37 15.40
N PRO A 36 2.14 2.35 15.70
CA PRO A 36 3.13 2.82 14.75
C PRO A 36 4.09 1.73 14.26
N LEU A 37 4.36 0.71 15.08
CA LEU A 37 5.28 -0.38 14.76
C LEU A 37 4.76 -1.31 13.66
N TYR A 38 3.45 -1.33 13.41
CA TYR A 38 2.89 -2.16 12.33
C TYR A 38 3.40 -1.75 10.94
N ILE A 39 3.76 -0.48 10.74
CA ILE A 39 4.35 -0.04 9.47
C ILE A 39 5.72 -0.69 9.24
N GLY A 40 6.53 -0.80 10.29
CA GLY A 40 7.80 -1.52 10.21
C GLY A 40 7.60 -2.99 9.83
N ILE A 41 6.53 -3.63 10.28
CA ILE A 41 6.20 -5.02 9.92
C ILE A 41 5.74 -5.11 8.46
N LEU A 42 4.89 -4.18 8.00
CA LEU A 42 4.45 -4.13 6.61
C LEU A 42 5.59 -3.90 5.61
N GLU A 43 6.62 -3.17 6.02
CA GLU A 43 7.80 -2.88 5.18
C GLU A 43 8.84 -4.00 5.25
N ASN A 44 9.18 -4.49 6.44
CA ASN A 44 10.33 -5.36 6.66
C ASN A 44 9.99 -6.85 6.85
N GLY A 45 8.71 -7.19 7.02
CA GLY A 45 8.26 -8.56 7.24
C GLY A 45 8.18 -8.96 8.71
N SER A 46 7.85 -10.23 8.94
CA SER A 46 7.75 -10.77 10.30
C SER A 46 9.11 -10.78 10.98
N PHE A 47 9.10 -10.46 12.27
CA PHE A 47 10.29 -10.52 13.09
C PHE A 47 10.65 -11.98 13.41
N VAL A 48 11.90 -12.37 13.13
CA VAL A 48 12.46 -13.66 13.54
C VAL A 48 13.47 -13.40 14.66
N PRO A 49 13.19 -13.83 15.91
CA PRO A 49 14.13 -13.69 17.02
C PRO A 49 15.44 -14.44 16.73
N MET A 50 16.57 -13.75 16.70
CA MET A 50 17.90 -14.32 16.43
C MET A 50 18.83 -14.23 17.64
N LYS A 51 19.70 -15.21 17.82
CA LYS A 51 20.83 -15.18 18.78
C LYS A 51 22.17 -15.25 18.05
N PRO A 52 23.22 -14.59 18.56
CA PRO A 52 24.57 -14.73 18.04
C PRO A 52 25.10 -16.13 18.38
N VAL A 53 25.72 -16.78 17.40
CA VAL A 53 26.44 -18.04 17.56
C VAL A 53 27.92 -17.74 17.36
N SER A 54 28.74 -18.07 18.35
CA SER A 54 30.19 -17.91 18.26
C SER A 54 30.80 -19.01 17.41
N GLU A 55 31.96 -18.73 16.81
CA GLU A 55 32.73 -19.71 16.04
C GLU A 55 32.97 -20.97 16.88
N SER A 56 32.66 -22.13 16.30
CA SER A 56 32.82 -23.42 16.95
C SER A 56 33.33 -24.46 15.95
N THR A 57 34.01 -25.49 16.44
CA THR A 57 34.45 -26.61 15.60
C THR A 57 33.45 -27.76 15.79
N ALA A 58 32.85 -28.20 14.69
CA ALA A 58 31.96 -29.35 14.67
C ALA A 58 32.73 -30.64 15.02
N PRO A 59 32.04 -31.71 15.47
CA PRO A 59 32.68 -32.98 15.82
C PRO A 59 33.48 -33.64 14.69
N ASP A 60 33.21 -33.28 13.44
CA ASP A 60 33.89 -33.75 12.23
C ASP A 60 35.17 -32.95 11.87
N GLY A 61 35.53 -31.95 12.69
CA GLY A 61 36.67 -31.06 12.47
C GLY A 61 36.38 -29.86 11.57
N SER A 62 35.14 -29.70 11.08
CA SER A 62 34.73 -28.55 10.27
C SER A 62 34.52 -27.30 11.13
N ARG A 63 34.99 -26.14 10.67
CA ARG A 63 34.79 -24.86 11.37
C ARG A 63 33.43 -24.27 11.02
N ILE A 64 32.61 -24.04 12.03
CA ILE A 64 31.34 -23.29 11.93
C ILE A 64 31.68 -21.81 12.19
N PRO A 65 31.62 -20.93 11.17
CA PRO A 65 31.91 -19.51 11.36
C PRO A 65 30.89 -18.85 12.30
N SER A 66 31.31 -17.78 12.99
CA SER A 66 30.40 -16.95 13.79
C SER A 66 29.24 -16.44 12.92
N GLY A 67 28.02 -16.49 13.45
CA GLY A 67 26.82 -16.12 12.72
C GLY A 67 25.64 -15.84 13.64
N THR A 68 24.43 -15.85 13.07
CA THR A 68 23.18 -15.72 13.82
C THR A 68 22.27 -16.90 13.54
N GLN A 69 21.63 -17.43 14.57
CA GLN A 69 20.67 -18.53 14.47
C GLN A 69 19.33 -18.12 15.08
N PRO A 70 18.19 -18.61 14.56
CA PRO A 70 16.90 -18.42 15.22
C PRO A 70 16.94 -18.91 16.67
N LYS A 71 16.38 -18.13 17.58
CA LYS A 71 16.20 -18.53 18.99
C LYS A 71 15.20 -19.68 19.07
N ASP A 72 15.40 -20.54 20.05
CA ASP A 72 14.33 -21.46 20.46
C ASP A 72 13.23 -20.67 21.18
N ILE A 73 11.98 -21.16 21.15
CA ILE A 73 10.83 -20.49 21.81
C ILE A 73 11.12 -20.28 23.31
N SER A 74 11.86 -21.20 23.94
CA SER A 74 12.27 -21.10 25.35
C SER A 74 13.20 -19.91 25.65
N GLU A 75 13.90 -19.40 24.64
CA GLU A 75 14.87 -18.30 24.75
C GLU A 75 14.26 -16.93 24.38
N PHE A 76 12.97 -16.87 24.06
CA PHE A 76 12.31 -15.64 23.65
C PHE A 76 12.22 -14.66 24.82
N THR A 77 12.80 -13.49 24.60
CA THR A 77 12.67 -12.34 25.50
C THR A 77 11.27 -11.76 25.43
N ASP A 78 10.88 -10.93 26.41
CA ASP A 78 9.59 -10.26 26.37
C ASP A 78 9.46 -9.32 25.16
N SER A 79 10.58 -8.73 24.71
CA SER A 79 10.62 -7.95 23.47
C SER A 79 10.37 -8.81 22.23
N ASP A 80 10.92 -10.02 22.16
CA ASP A 80 10.69 -10.95 21.04
C ASP A 80 9.20 -11.33 20.97
N LYS A 81 8.60 -11.67 22.13
CA LYS A 81 7.17 -12.01 22.24
C LYS A 81 6.27 -10.85 21.84
N GLU A 82 6.63 -9.62 22.21
CA GLU A 82 5.85 -8.43 21.83
C GLU A 82 5.86 -8.21 20.31
N LEU A 83 7.00 -8.38 19.64
CA LEU A 83 7.06 -8.26 18.18
C LEU A 83 6.22 -9.33 17.45
N ILE A 84 6.24 -10.58 17.95
CA ILE A 84 5.38 -11.66 17.43
C ILE A 84 3.90 -11.34 17.66
N ARG A 85 3.56 -10.80 18.84
CA ARG A 85 2.19 -10.38 19.17
C ARG A 85 1.72 -9.25 18.25
N LEU A 86 2.61 -8.32 17.90
CA LEU A 86 2.31 -7.24 16.96
C LEU A 86 2.02 -7.79 15.55
N ASP A 87 2.84 -8.70 15.04
CA ASP A 87 2.59 -9.33 13.75
C ASP A 87 1.25 -10.09 13.74
N THR A 88 0.98 -10.86 14.80
CA THR A 88 -0.32 -11.55 14.99
C THR A 88 -1.49 -10.57 15.05
N GLY A 89 -1.32 -9.43 15.74
CA GLY A 89 -2.34 -8.38 15.83
C GLY A 89 -2.61 -7.73 14.47
N LEU A 90 -1.58 -7.52 13.66
CA LEU A 90 -1.72 -7.03 12.29
C LEU A 90 -2.43 -8.04 11.40
N MET A 91 -2.08 -9.33 11.49
CA MET A 91 -2.79 -10.40 10.79
C MET A 91 -4.28 -10.42 11.14
N LEU A 92 -4.62 -10.27 12.43
CA LEU A 92 -6.01 -10.23 12.87
C LEU A 92 -6.78 -9.03 12.29
N ILE A 93 -6.16 -7.84 12.26
CA ILE A 93 -6.77 -6.64 11.65
C ILE A 93 -7.08 -6.89 10.16
N LEU A 94 -6.12 -7.47 9.43
CA LEU A 94 -6.29 -7.76 8.00
C LEU A 94 -7.34 -8.85 7.76
N ALA A 95 -7.39 -9.89 8.61
CA ALA A 95 -8.39 -10.94 8.53
C ALA A 95 -9.80 -10.43 8.85
N ASP A 96 -9.96 -9.61 9.89
CA ASP A 96 -11.27 -9.04 10.30
C ASP A 96 -11.83 -8.07 9.26
N SER A 97 -10.95 -7.38 8.54
CA SER A 97 -11.33 -6.54 7.41
C SER A 97 -11.83 -7.35 6.21
N ALA A 98 -11.30 -8.55 5.99
CA ALA A 98 -11.44 -9.28 4.73
C ALA A 98 -12.87 -9.82 4.54
N ASP A 99 -13.35 -9.81 3.30
CA ASP A 99 -14.56 -10.56 2.96
C ASP A 99 -14.28 -12.07 2.97
N LYS A 100 -15.33 -12.88 2.81
CA LYS A 100 -15.21 -14.35 2.84
C LYS A 100 -14.23 -14.88 1.79
N GLU A 101 -14.23 -14.30 0.60
CA GLU A 101 -13.41 -14.78 -0.50
C GLU A 101 -11.94 -14.41 -0.31
N MET A 102 -11.68 -13.15 0.08
CA MET A 102 -10.36 -12.69 0.44
C MET A 102 -9.80 -13.48 1.63
N SER A 103 -10.62 -13.81 2.62
CA SER A 103 -10.20 -14.65 3.76
C SER A 103 -9.66 -16.02 3.34
N TYR A 104 -10.24 -16.65 2.31
CA TYR A 104 -9.70 -17.92 1.79
C TYR A 104 -8.30 -17.74 1.18
N GLN A 105 -8.05 -16.61 0.52
CA GLN A 105 -6.74 -16.30 -0.07
C GLN A 105 -5.68 -16.07 1.02
N LEU A 106 -6.10 -15.55 2.18
CA LEU A 106 -5.20 -15.24 3.30
C LEU A 106 -4.92 -16.42 4.23
N MET A 107 -5.65 -17.54 4.07
CA MET A 107 -5.58 -18.69 4.99
C MET A 107 -4.17 -19.27 5.16
N ASN A 108 -3.35 -19.22 4.10
CA ASN A 108 -1.99 -19.76 4.10
C ASN A 108 -0.92 -18.69 4.38
N CYS A 109 -1.32 -17.45 4.66
CA CYS A 109 -0.38 -16.39 4.98
C CYS A 109 0.18 -16.58 6.39
N THR A 110 1.49 -16.42 6.52
CA THR A 110 2.25 -16.69 7.76
C THR A 110 2.66 -15.43 8.53
N SER A 111 2.40 -14.24 7.97
CA SER A 111 2.72 -12.96 8.60
C SER A 111 1.76 -11.86 8.13
N GLY A 112 1.72 -10.76 8.87
CA GLY A 112 0.95 -9.57 8.50
C GLY A 112 1.41 -8.98 7.17
N LYS A 113 2.72 -9.00 6.89
CA LYS A 113 3.27 -8.58 5.60
C LYS A 113 2.81 -9.48 4.46
N HIS A 114 2.89 -10.80 4.64
CA HIS A 114 2.43 -11.74 3.62
C HIS A 114 0.93 -11.56 3.31
N MET A 115 0.09 -11.35 4.33
CA MET A 115 -1.33 -11.02 4.12
C MET A 115 -1.51 -9.71 3.35
N TRP A 116 -0.82 -8.65 3.76
CA TRP A 116 -0.90 -7.35 3.08
C TRP A 116 -0.46 -7.43 1.62
N ASP A 117 0.68 -8.04 1.34
CA ASP A 117 1.23 -8.18 0.00
C ASP A 117 0.29 -9.04 -0.88
N THR A 118 -0.31 -10.09 -0.32
CA THR A 118 -1.31 -10.93 -1.02
C THR A 118 -2.56 -10.13 -1.39
N ILE A 119 -3.12 -9.33 -0.46
CA ILE A 119 -4.28 -8.48 -0.74
C ILE A 119 -3.96 -7.51 -1.88
N ASN A 120 -2.80 -6.85 -1.84
CA ASN A 120 -2.40 -5.92 -2.88
C ASN A 120 -2.18 -6.61 -4.22
N LEU A 121 -1.53 -7.77 -4.23
CA LEU A 121 -1.29 -8.55 -5.45
C LEU A 121 -2.59 -8.96 -6.13
N ILE A 122 -3.58 -9.41 -5.37
CA ILE A 122 -4.88 -9.84 -5.92
C ILE A 122 -5.66 -8.64 -6.48
N MET A 123 -5.59 -7.49 -5.81
CA MET A 123 -6.44 -6.34 -6.14
C MET A 123 -5.82 -5.39 -7.17
N GLU A 124 -4.51 -5.20 -7.13
CA GLU A 124 -3.79 -4.30 -8.04
C GLU A 124 -3.04 -5.04 -9.15
N GLY A 125 -2.87 -6.36 -9.02
CA GLY A 125 -2.06 -7.17 -9.92
C GLY A 125 -0.58 -7.14 -9.56
N THR A 126 0.21 -7.85 -10.38
CA THR A 126 1.67 -7.86 -10.29
C THR A 126 2.26 -6.48 -10.62
N GLU A 127 3.53 -6.27 -10.27
CA GLU A 127 4.27 -5.06 -10.63
C GLU A 127 4.17 -4.79 -12.15
N ASP A 128 4.36 -5.80 -13.00
CA ASP A 128 4.19 -5.68 -14.46
C ASP A 128 2.81 -5.17 -14.88
N VAL A 129 1.74 -5.64 -14.22
CA VAL A 129 0.37 -5.19 -14.51
C VAL A 129 0.21 -3.73 -14.08
N GLN A 130 0.77 -3.36 -12.93
CA GLN A 130 0.72 -1.99 -12.45
C GLN A 130 1.50 -1.03 -13.34
N GLU A 131 2.68 -1.41 -13.80
CA GLU A 131 3.48 -0.65 -14.77
C GLU A 131 2.74 -0.48 -16.09
N ASN A 132 2.18 -1.56 -16.64
CA ASN A 132 1.40 -1.49 -17.87
C ASN A 132 0.17 -0.58 -17.74
N ILE A 133 -0.54 -0.60 -16.59
CA ILE A 133 -1.64 0.33 -16.33
C ILE A 133 -1.12 1.78 -16.28
N LEU A 134 0.02 2.03 -15.64
CA LEU A 134 0.63 3.36 -15.58
C LEU A 134 1.03 3.87 -16.98
N ASP A 135 1.54 3.01 -17.84
CA ASP A 135 1.87 3.33 -19.24
C ASP A 135 0.63 3.64 -20.07
N ILE A 136 -0.44 2.86 -19.89
CA ILE A 136 -1.74 3.11 -20.52
C ILE A 136 -2.30 4.47 -20.06
N LEU A 137 -2.30 4.76 -18.76
CA LEU A 137 -2.77 6.04 -18.23
C LEU A 137 -1.90 7.22 -18.70
N THR A 138 -0.59 7.03 -18.76
CA THR A 138 0.35 8.03 -19.31
C THR A 138 0.04 8.31 -20.77
N SER A 139 -0.15 7.28 -21.56
CA SER A 139 -0.51 7.40 -22.98
C SER A 139 -1.85 8.12 -23.17
N GLN A 140 -2.85 7.80 -22.34
CA GLN A 140 -4.14 8.51 -22.34
C GLN A 140 -3.98 9.99 -21.98
N TYR A 141 -3.12 10.31 -21.01
CA TYR A 141 -2.83 11.69 -20.63
C TYR A 141 -2.14 12.48 -21.75
N GLU A 142 -1.18 11.85 -22.42
CA GLU A 142 -0.46 12.47 -23.54
C GLU A 142 -1.38 12.72 -24.73
N ALA A 143 -2.21 11.74 -25.05
CA ALA A 143 -3.19 11.76 -26.13
C ALA A 143 -4.50 12.48 -25.78
N PHE A 144 -4.69 12.95 -24.54
CA PHE A 144 -5.97 13.52 -24.09
C PHE A 144 -6.41 14.68 -24.98
N ARG A 145 -7.66 14.62 -25.45
CA ARG A 145 -8.32 15.64 -26.28
C ARG A 145 -9.81 15.68 -25.94
N SER A 146 -10.41 16.86 -26.02
CA SER A 146 -11.87 16.99 -25.98
C SER A 146 -12.50 16.34 -27.20
N LEU A 147 -13.64 15.67 -27.02
CA LEU A 147 -14.44 15.16 -28.13
C LEU A 147 -15.37 16.25 -28.69
N PRO A 148 -15.78 16.15 -29.96
CA PRO A 148 -16.78 17.05 -30.54
C PRO A 148 -18.09 17.00 -29.74
N GLY A 149 -18.59 18.18 -29.33
CA GLY A 149 -19.85 18.30 -28.60
C GLY A 149 -19.75 18.18 -27.07
N GLU A 150 -18.57 17.95 -26.51
CA GLU A 150 -18.38 17.96 -25.04
C GLU A 150 -18.38 19.38 -24.48
N SER A 151 -19.02 19.55 -23.31
CA SER A 151 -18.92 20.79 -22.55
C SER A 151 -17.56 20.90 -21.86
N ILE A 152 -17.11 22.12 -21.57
CA ILE A 152 -15.85 22.37 -20.85
C ILE A 152 -15.84 21.63 -19.50
N THR A 153 -16.98 21.61 -18.80
CA THR A 153 -17.13 20.89 -17.53
C THR A 153 -16.90 19.39 -17.69
N GLN A 154 -17.48 18.76 -18.73
CA GLN A 154 -17.26 17.33 -18.99
C GLN A 154 -15.79 17.02 -19.31
N VAL A 155 -15.14 17.87 -20.11
CA VAL A 155 -13.71 17.70 -20.42
C VAL A 155 -12.86 17.85 -19.15
N PHE A 156 -13.18 18.84 -18.31
CA PHE A 156 -12.49 19.07 -17.04
C PHE A 156 -12.66 17.92 -16.05
N GLU A 157 -13.87 17.37 -15.92
CA GLU A 157 -14.15 16.21 -15.05
C GLU A 157 -13.35 14.98 -15.49
N LYS A 158 -13.34 14.65 -16.80
CA LYS A 158 -12.54 13.54 -17.33
C LYS A 158 -11.04 13.76 -17.13
N TYR A 159 -10.57 14.99 -17.36
CA TYR A 159 -9.16 15.33 -17.19
C TYR A 159 -8.72 15.23 -15.73
N THR A 160 -9.55 15.72 -14.80
CA THR A 160 -9.30 15.62 -13.37
C THR A 160 -9.33 14.18 -12.88
N LYS A 161 -10.28 13.37 -13.39
CA LYS A 161 -10.33 11.93 -13.11
C LYS A 161 -9.03 11.23 -13.55
N LEU A 162 -8.56 11.50 -14.76
CA LEU A 162 -7.31 10.94 -15.29
C LEU A 162 -6.08 11.34 -14.46
N LEU A 163 -5.99 12.60 -14.03
CA LEU A 163 -4.92 13.06 -13.14
C LEU A 163 -4.97 12.36 -11.77
N ASN A 164 -6.16 12.14 -11.22
CA ASN A 164 -6.33 11.45 -9.95
C ASN A 164 -5.92 9.98 -10.08
N GLU A 165 -6.30 9.29 -11.15
CA GLU A 165 -5.87 7.91 -11.42
C GLU A 165 -4.34 7.80 -11.56
N LEU A 166 -3.71 8.74 -12.27
CA LEU A 166 -2.24 8.83 -12.38
C LEU A 166 -1.59 9.09 -11.02
N ALA A 167 -2.13 10.00 -10.21
CA ALA A 167 -1.64 10.30 -8.88
C ALA A 167 -1.74 9.09 -7.94
N MET A 168 -2.84 8.34 -8.01
CA MET A 168 -3.02 7.09 -7.26
C MET A 168 -2.00 6.02 -7.65
N LYS A 169 -1.49 6.06 -8.88
CA LYS A 169 -0.40 5.20 -9.37
C LYS A 169 1.00 5.82 -9.19
N GLY A 170 1.12 6.88 -8.40
CA GLY A 170 2.41 7.51 -8.05
C GLY A 170 2.94 8.50 -9.08
N LYS A 171 2.19 8.82 -10.14
CA LYS A 171 2.60 9.78 -11.18
C LYS A 171 1.79 11.07 -11.08
N THR A 172 2.42 12.14 -10.61
CA THR A 172 1.79 13.46 -10.46
C THR A 172 2.41 14.48 -11.40
N TYR A 173 1.58 15.39 -11.93
CA TYR A 173 2.05 16.52 -12.74
C TYR A 173 1.93 17.82 -11.96
N PRO A 174 2.91 18.74 -12.07
CA PRO A 174 2.79 20.08 -11.51
C PRO A 174 1.52 20.79 -12.01
N LEU A 175 0.82 21.49 -11.12
CA LEU A 175 -0.44 22.17 -11.43
C LEU A 175 -0.32 23.07 -12.68
N ARG A 176 0.79 23.81 -12.79
CA ARG A 176 1.05 24.69 -13.94
C ARG A 176 1.12 23.93 -15.27
N GLU A 177 1.81 22.81 -15.30
CA GLU A 177 1.97 21.99 -16.50
C GLU A 177 0.66 21.32 -16.87
N SER A 178 -0.04 20.79 -15.86
CA SER A 178 -1.35 20.19 -16.03
C SER A 178 -2.38 21.19 -16.57
N ASN A 179 -2.44 22.40 -16.02
CA ASN A 179 -3.34 23.45 -16.52
C ASN A 179 -2.99 23.85 -17.96
N ARG A 180 -1.70 24.00 -18.27
CA ARG A 180 -1.25 24.30 -19.64
C ARG A 180 -1.65 23.21 -20.61
N LYS A 181 -1.46 21.94 -20.24
CA LYS A 181 -1.89 20.79 -21.04
C LYS A 181 -3.39 20.84 -21.27
N PHE A 182 -4.20 20.99 -20.22
CA PHE A 182 -5.66 21.11 -20.33
C PHE A 182 -6.09 22.17 -21.35
N MET A 183 -5.54 23.39 -21.27
CA MET A 183 -5.82 24.46 -22.25
C MET A 183 -5.49 24.07 -23.69
N MET A 184 -4.41 23.29 -23.90
CA MET A 184 -4.03 22.80 -25.23
C MET A 184 -4.94 21.68 -25.76
N THR A 185 -5.69 21.01 -24.87
CA THR A 185 -6.62 19.93 -25.23
C THR A 185 -8.01 20.43 -25.62
N LEU A 186 -8.34 21.69 -25.27
CA LEU A 186 -9.62 22.31 -25.61
C LEU A 186 -9.72 22.67 -27.11
N PRO A 187 -10.95 22.67 -27.68
CA PRO A 187 -11.18 23.11 -29.05
C PRO A 187 -10.74 24.56 -29.25
N PRO A 188 -10.30 24.96 -30.46
CA PRO A 188 -9.89 26.33 -30.75
C PRO A 188 -10.95 27.39 -30.38
N SER A 189 -12.24 27.04 -30.52
CA SER A 189 -13.38 27.89 -30.17
C SER A 189 -13.48 28.23 -28.67
N CYS A 190 -12.88 27.41 -27.79
CA CYS A 190 -12.90 27.62 -26.34
C CYS A 190 -11.59 28.24 -25.81
N ARG A 191 -10.52 28.31 -26.62
CA ARG A 191 -9.22 28.85 -26.19
C ARG A 191 -9.23 30.36 -25.98
N THR A 192 -10.17 31.07 -26.58
CA THR A 192 -10.28 32.54 -26.55
C THR A 192 -11.20 33.10 -25.45
N GLN A 193 -11.88 32.25 -24.67
CA GLN A 193 -12.77 32.71 -23.59
C GLN A 193 -12.11 32.77 -22.20
N VAL A 194 -10.83 32.41 -22.07
CA VAL A 194 -10.09 32.54 -20.81
C VAL A 194 -9.33 33.88 -20.81
N ILE A 195 -10.09 34.98 -20.77
CA ILE A 195 -9.55 36.27 -20.29
C ILE A 195 -9.75 36.26 -18.78
N ILE A 196 -8.65 36.07 -18.07
CA ILE A 196 -8.55 36.06 -16.61
C ILE A 196 -8.95 37.46 -16.11
N HIS A 197 -9.94 37.52 -15.22
CA HIS A 197 -10.14 38.64 -14.29
C HIS A 197 -9.65 38.22 -12.90
#